data_AF-A0A024SC74-F1
#
_entry.id   AF-A0A024SC74-F1
#
_cell.length_a   1.000
_cell.length_b   1.000
_cell.length_c   1.000
_cell.angle_alpha   90.00
_cell.angle_beta   90.00
_cell.angle_gamma   90.00
#
_symmetry.space_group_name_H-M   'P 1'
#
loop_
_entity.id
_entity.type
_entity.pdbx_description
1 polymer ?
#
loop_
_entity_poly.entity_id
_entity_poly.type
_entity_poly.pdbx_seq_one_letter_code
_entity_poly.pdbx_strand_id
1 'polypeptide(L)'
;MPVISLGESIPPDTAHAVSVSLPTWQANVDYEEGEPRVVSRMVTGYPRFFIHKSIEALSKDLLAAYGQPGQRILLFPTAAAARRCLDFMRPRVTPEIASQIHVVDLALDASKDVSPLLKQLSPTISGIIFPQESFPVAKEYWQHTGDGVSSRRAEFSHELFKHGQLVPVSEQQPQQPPRTPQEKPLRGPKRYSRANSSAGINSAGAENKGPASSSENPEEARESFHFLEERFGRNLDLSQVARAKSAIRRRIAGSLAGDADMNDDPTKANSEANARGIEALDETDVLLYPCGMNAIFNAHRALLAALGSRKSINFGFPYIDTLKVLEKFGPGAVLYGHASSEELDQLEGALKDGQRFLALFCEFPGNPLLACPDLKRIRKLADQYDFAVVVDETIGTFANVNVLPYADIVVSSLTKIFSGDSNVMGGCTVLNPEGKHYRVLKKVFEEQIYEDTYWVEDILFMERNSRDFSSRVKRINANAEAICDILRTHPLVKTVYYPKYNPSRPNYEACRLPDGGYGGLLSVVFTHPQYAQVFYNNLDTAKGPSLGSNFTLCSPYVLLAHYKELDWAAQYGVDANLVRVSVGLEEPEELQHLFKKALAAAESVTIA
;
A
#
# COMPACT_ATOMS: atom_id res chain seq x y z
N MET A 1 -7.79 -22.84 -9.80
CA MET A 1 -8.10 -22.43 -8.40
C MET A 1 -9.60 -22.59 -8.18
N PRO A 2 -10.08 -22.84 -6.94
CA PRO A 2 -11.52 -22.80 -6.68
C PRO A 2 -12.09 -21.40 -6.99
N VAL A 3 -13.30 -21.36 -7.52
CA VAL A 3 -14.04 -20.11 -7.76
C VAL A 3 -14.23 -19.39 -6.43
N ILE A 4 -13.64 -18.21 -6.28
CA ILE A 4 -13.72 -17.40 -5.05
C ILE A 4 -15.07 -16.66 -5.04
N SER A 5 -15.86 -16.82 -3.98
CA SER A 5 -17.21 -16.25 -3.95
C SER A 5 -17.18 -14.73 -3.90
N LEU A 6 -18.22 -14.10 -4.46
CA LEU A 6 -18.40 -12.65 -4.44
C LEU A 6 -18.24 -12.08 -3.02
N GLY A 7 -17.35 -11.10 -2.86
CA GLY A 7 -17.11 -10.39 -1.62
C GLY A 7 -16.09 -11.03 -0.68
N GLU A 8 -15.64 -12.26 -0.96
CA GLU A 8 -14.58 -12.96 -0.21
C GLU A 8 -13.19 -12.35 -0.46
N SER A 9 -12.27 -12.57 0.47
CA SER A 9 -10.89 -12.14 0.34
C SER A 9 -10.17 -12.85 -0.79
N ILE A 10 -9.16 -12.19 -1.37
CA ILE A 10 -8.22 -12.81 -2.31
C ILE A 10 -6.79 -12.68 -1.73
N PRO A 11 -6.13 -13.81 -1.38
CA PRO A 11 -6.65 -15.19 -1.39
C PRO A 11 -7.80 -15.41 -0.41
N PRO A 12 -8.57 -16.51 -0.54
CA PRO A 12 -9.59 -16.88 0.45
C PRO A 12 -9.02 -16.98 1.87
N ASP A 13 -9.86 -16.75 2.87
CA ASP A 13 -9.55 -16.88 4.31
C ASP A 13 -8.31 -16.09 4.77
N THR A 14 -8.03 -14.96 4.12
CA THR A 14 -6.87 -14.11 4.43
C THR A 14 -7.29 -12.89 5.23
N ALA A 15 -6.99 -12.89 6.53
CA ALA A 15 -7.47 -11.90 7.51
C ALA A 15 -7.14 -10.43 7.18
N HIS A 16 -6.00 -10.18 6.52
CA HIS A 16 -5.56 -8.84 6.11
C HIS A 16 -5.35 -8.76 4.60
N ALA A 17 -6.22 -9.44 3.84
CA ALA A 17 -6.14 -9.44 2.38
C ALA A 17 -6.20 -8.01 1.83
N VAL A 18 -5.44 -7.78 0.77
CA VAL A 18 -5.41 -6.50 0.04
C VAL A 18 -6.27 -6.55 -1.21
N SER A 19 -7.13 -7.57 -1.36
CA SER A 19 -8.01 -7.73 -2.50
C SER A 19 -9.27 -8.54 -2.15
N VAL A 20 -10.26 -8.47 -3.03
CA VAL A 20 -11.62 -8.98 -2.84
C VAL A 20 -12.15 -9.51 -4.17
N SER A 21 -12.97 -10.56 -4.09
CA SER A 21 -13.54 -11.22 -5.26
C SER A 21 -14.74 -10.48 -5.83
N LEU A 22 -14.63 -10.12 -7.12
CA LEU A 22 -15.69 -9.60 -7.98
C LEU A 22 -15.80 -10.50 -9.21
N PRO A 23 -16.37 -11.71 -9.09
CA PRO A 23 -16.13 -12.82 -10.02
C PRO A 23 -16.80 -12.70 -11.40
N THR A 24 -17.70 -11.72 -11.57
CA THR A 24 -18.43 -11.51 -12.83
C THR A 24 -18.37 -10.06 -13.27
N TRP A 25 -18.51 -9.83 -14.57
CA TRP A 25 -18.55 -8.48 -15.14
C TRP A 25 -19.62 -7.63 -14.45
N GLN A 26 -20.82 -8.18 -14.30
CA GLN A 26 -21.93 -7.52 -13.62
C GLN A 26 -21.63 -7.27 -12.14
N ALA A 27 -20.85 -8.11 -11.45
CA ALA A 27 -20.45 -7.81 -10.08
C ALA A 27 -19.55 -6.57 -9.97
N ASN A 28 -18.73 -6.27 -11.00
CA ASN A 28 -17.92 -5.05 -11.03
C ASN A 28 -18.79 -3.81 -11.28
N VAL A 29 -19.76 -3.90 -12.20
CA VAL A 29 -20.74 -2.81 -12.44
C VAL A 29 -21.55 -2.51 -11.18
N ASP A 30 -22.15 -3.54 -10.59
CA ASP A 30 -22.97 -3.40 -9.38
C ASP A 30 -22.18 -2.93 -8.16
N TYR A 31 -20.87 -3.23 -8.09
CA TYR A 31 -20.01 -2.67 -7.04
C TYR A 31 -19.95 -1.14 -7.15
N GLU A 32 -19.76 -0.61 -8.36
CA GLU A 32 -19.65 0.83 -8.63
C GLU A 32 -21.00 1.56 -8.56
N GLU A 33 -22.10 0.85 -8.85
CA GLU A 33 -23.47 1.34 -8.68
C GLU A 33 -23.96 1.27 -7.22
N GLY A 34 -23.22 0.58 -6.34
CA GLY A 34 -23.55 0.44 -4.92
C GLY A 34 -24.71 -0.53 -4.67
N GLU A 35 -24.91 -1.49 -5.56
CA GLU A 35 -26.03 -2.43 -5.49
C GLU A 35 -25.94 -3.33 -4.25
N PRO A 36 -27.03 -3.48 -3.46
CA PRO A 36 -27.02 -4.25 -2.21
C PRO A 36 -26.54 -5.70 -2.37
N ARG A 37 -26.79 -6.33 -3.52
CA ARG A 37 -26.38 -7.72 -3.77
C ARG A 37 -24.85 -7.92 -3.78
N VAL A 38 -24.09 -6.86 -4.03
CA VAL A 38 -22.62 -6.86 -3.97
C VAL A 38 -22.15 -6.28 -2.64
N VAL A 39 -22.55 -5.06 -2.31
CA VAL A 39 -22.02 -4.32 -1.15
C VAL A 39 -22.25 -5.07 0.16
N SER A 40 -23.40 -5.72 0.34
CA SER A 40 -23.71 -6.48 1.57
C SER A 40 -22.88 -7.77 1.73
N ARG A 41 -22.27 -8.28 0.66
CA ARG A 41 -21.45 -9.50 0.67
C ARG A 41 -19.97 -9.22 0.89
N MET A 42 -19.53 -7.97 0.79
CA MET A 42 -18.13 -7.59 0.94
C MET A 42 -17.66 -7.87 2.37
N VAL A 43 -16.82 -8.89 2.56
CA VAL A 43 -16.19 -9.13 3.86
C VAL A 43 -14.91 -8.30 4.03
N THR A 44 -14.29 -7.92 2.92
CA THR A 44 -13.09 -7.08 2.85
C THR A 44 -13.08 -6.28 1.54
N GLY A 45 -12.03 -5.51 1.31
CA GLY A 45 -11.78 -4.81 0.05
C GLY A 45 -10.34 -4.31 -0.03
N TYR A 46 -10.01 -3.54 -1.06
CA TYR A 46 -8.69 -2.92 -1.14
C TYR A 46 -8.56 -1.83 -0.04
N PRO A 47 -7.59 -1.88 0.89
CA PRO A 47 -7.62 -1.11 2.16
C PRO A 47 -7.70 0.42 2.06
N ARG A 48 -7.43 1.01 0.88
CA ARG A 48 -7.63 2.45 0.64
C ARG A 48 -9.06 2.80 0.21
N PHE A 49 -9.71 1.93 -0.56
CA PHE A 49 -11.09 2.11 -1.04
C PHE A 49 -12.12 1.55 -0.05
N PHE A 50 -11.74 0.49 0.69
CA PHE A 50 -12.54 -0.15 1.72
C PHE A 50 -11.86 0.00 3.08
N ILE A 51 -12.55 0.56 4.08
CA ILE A 51 -12.01 0.64 5.45
C ILE A 51 -12.15 -0.75 6.07
N HIS A 52 -11.03 -1.37 6.43
CA HIS A 52 -11.02 -2.74 6.93
C HIS A 52 -11.85 -2.88 8.23
N LYS A 53 -12.53 -4.02 8.42
CA LYS A 53 -13.40 -4.26 9.58
C LYS A 53 -12.68 -4.12 10.93
N SER A 54 -11.41 -4.51 11.03
CA SER A 54 -10.59 -4.28 12.24
C SER A 54 -10.38 -2.79 12.52
N ILE A 55 -10.24 -1.96 11.49
CA ILE A 55 -10.16 -0.49 11.63
C ILE A 55 -11.52 0.05 12.06
N GLU A 56 -12.62 -0.43 11.46
CA GLU A 56 -13.98 -0.03 11.85
C GLU A 56 -14.32 -0.41 13.29
N ALA A 57 -13.89 -1.59 13.74
CA ALA A 57 -14.08 -2.06 15.11
C ALA A 57 -13.38 -1.13 16.12
N LEU A 58 -12.11 -0.80 15.87
CA LEU A 58 -11.39 0.16 16.70
C LEU A 58 -12.02 1.56 16.64
N SER A 59 -12.38 2.02 15.44
CA SER A 59 -13.06 3.31 15.24
C SER A 59 -14.35 3.40 16.05
N LYS A 60 -15.15 2.33 16.08
CA LYS A 60 -16.42 2.29 16.82
C LYS A 60 -16.18 2.50 18.33
N ASP A 61 -15.22 1.79 18.91
CA ASP A 61 -14.97 1.84 20.35
C ASP A 61 -14.29 3.15 20.76
N LEU A 62 -13.39 3.68 19.95
CA LEU A 62 -12.81 5.01 20.17
C LEU A 62 -13.85 6.12 20.05
N LEU A 63 -14.76 6.02 19.07
CA LEU A 63 -15.86 6.97 18.94
C LEU A 63 -16.83 6.90 20.12
N ALA A 64 -17.07 5.71 20.67
CA ALA A 64 -17.90 5.55 21.87
C ALA A 64 -17.24 6.17 23.11
N ALA A 65 -15.91 6.13 23.21
CA ALA A 65 -15.17 6.69 24.33
C ALA A 65 -14.97 8.22 24.22
N TYR A 66 -14.73 8.74 23.02
CA TYR A 66 -14.25 10.12 22.82
C TYR A 66 -15.15 10.99 21.93
N GLY A 67 -16.11 10.39 21.22
CA GLY A 67 -16.96 11.10 20.26
C GLY A 67 -18.34 11.48 20.80
N GLN A 68 -19.14 12.09 19.93
CA GLN A 68 -20.54 12.47 20.16
C GLN A 68 -21.46 11.81 19.11
N PRO A 69 -22.77 11.69 19.39
CA PRO A 69 -23.75 11.24 18.39
C PRO A 69 -23.67 12.06 17.10
N GLY A 70 -23.75 11.39 15.94
CA GLY A 70 -23.66 12.04 14.62
C GLY A 70 -22.22 12.30 14.15
N GLN A 71 -21.20 11.90 14.91
CA GLN A 71 -19.81 11.99 14.49
C GLN A 71 -19.27 10.66 13.92
N ARG A 72 -18.12 10.76 13.27
CA ARG A 72 -17.30 9.64 12.77
C ARG A 72 -15.86 9.87 13.22
N ILE A 73 -15.08 8.79 13.25
CA ILE A 73 -13.64 8.85 13.50
C ILE A 73 -12.88 8.18 12.36
N LEU A 74 -11.72 8.73 12.03
CA LEU A 74 -10.78 8.19 11.05
C LEU A 74 -9.39 8.08 11.69
N LEU A 75 -8.74 6.92 11.55
CA LEU A 75 -7.60 6.52 12.38
C LEU A 75 -6.25 6.57 11.64
N PHE A 76 -5.30 7.27 12.22
CA PHE A 76 -3.97 7.50 11.68
C PHE A 76 -2.91 6.87 12.58
N PRO A 77 -1.77 6.45 12.00
CA PRO A 77 -0.67 5.90 12.77
C PRO A 77 -0.09 6.89 13.76
N THR A 78 -0.10 8.20 13.46
CA THR A 78 0.56 9.21 14.29
C THR A 78 -0.21 10.53 14.32
N ALA A 79 0.10 11.35 15.33
CA ALA A 79 -0.50 12.68 15.48
C ALA A 79 -0.16 13.60 14.29
N ALA A 80 1.03 13.44 13.70
CA ALA A 80 1.43 14.19 12.52
C ALA A 80 0.58 13.82 11.29
N ALA A 81 0.32 12.53 11.06
CA ALA A 81 -0.58 12.07 10.01
C ALA A 81 -2.02 12.56 10.22
N ALA A 82 -2.53 12.48 11.45
CA ALA A 82 -3.84 13.03 11.79
C ALA A 82 -3.90 14.55 11.56
N ARG A 83 -2.84 15.29 11.93
CA ARG A 83 -2.80 16.75 11.73
C ARG A 83 -2.84 17.12 10.25
N ARG A 84 -2.12 16.39 9.39
CA ARG A 84 -2.15 16.64 7.94
C ARG A 84 -3.56 16.44 7.35
N CYS A 85 -4.30 15.43 7.80
CA CYS A 85 -5.69 15.25 7.39
C CYS A 85 -6.59 16.39 7.91
N LEU A 86 -6.40 16.83 9.14
CA LEU A 86 -7.12 17.98 9.69
C LEU A 86 -6.88 19.25 8.87
N ASP A 87 -5.62 19.53 8.53
CA ASP A 87 -5.24 20.70 7.74
C ASP A 87 -5.79 20.62 6.30
N PHE A 88 -5.96 19.40 5.78
CA PHE A 88 -6.64 19.17 4.51
C PHE A 88 -8.15 19.43 4.61
N MET A 89 -8.80 19.00 5.69
CA MET A 89 -10.25 19.10 5.87
C MET A 89 -10.72 20.53 6.16
N ARG A 90 -10.04 21.24 7.08
CA ARG A 90 -10.45 22.58 7.55
C ARG A 90 -10.81 23.59 6.45
N PRO A 91 -10.01 23.76 5.37
CA PRO A 91 -10.35 24.70 4.30
C PRO A 91 -11.45 24.20 3.34
N ARG A 92 -11.89 22.94 3.48
CA ARG A 92 -12.85 22.27 2.59
C ARG A 92 -14.23 22.03 3.23
N VAL A 93 -14.42 22.52 4.45
CA VAL A 93 -15.68 22.46 5.20
C VAL A 93 -16.05 23.86 5.70
N THR A 94 -17.30 24.05 6.14
CA THR A 94 -17.70 25.35 6.69
C THR A 94 -17.01 25.63 8.03
N PRO A 95 -16.84 26.90 8.43
CA PRO A 95 -16.24 27.25 9.72
C PRO A 95 -16.92 26.57 10.92
N GLU A 96 -18.25 26.39 10.86
CA GLU A 96 -19.04 25.74 11.90
C GLU A 96 -18.67 24.26 12.04
N ILE A 97 -18.54 23.55 10.91
CA ILE A 97 -18.08 22.16 10.87
C ILE A 97 -16.63 22.06 11.32
N ALA A 98 -15.76 22.96 10.84
CA ALA A 98 -14.35 22.99 11.18
C ALA A 98 -14.11 23.10 12.70
N SER A 99 -14.97 23.84 13.42
CA SER A 99 -14.91 23.98 14.88
C SER A 99 -15.24 22.69 15.64
N GLN A 100 -15.95 21.76 15.01
CA GLN A 100 -16.35 20.48 15.59
C GLN A 100 -15.33 19.36 15.34
N ILE A 101 -14.36 19.59 14.46
CA ILE A 101 -13.30 18.62 14.17
C ILE A 101 -12.23 18.69 15.26
N HIS A 102 -11.97 17.57 15.92
CA HIS A 102 -10.95 17.45 16.94
C HIS A 102 -10.15 16.17 16.78
N VAL A 103 -8.97 16.15 17.40
CA VAL A 103 -8.03 15.01 17.34
C VAL A 103 -7.94 14.39 18.72
N VAL A 104 -8.01 13.06 18.77
CA VAL A 104 -7.67 12.26 19.94
C VAL A 104 -6.35 11.55 19.66
N ASP A 105 -5.34 11.85 20.46
CA ASP A 105 -4.03 11.22 20.36
C ASP A 105 -3.90 10.22 21.52
N LEU A 106 -3.68 8.95 21.18
CA LEU A 106 -3.52 7.88 22.15
C LEU A 106 -2.11 7.31 22.08
N ALA A 107 -1.55 7.00 23.24
CA ALA A 107 -0.22 6.42 23.38
C ALA A 107 -0.21 5.38 24.50
N LEU A 108 0.77 4.48 24.45
CA LEU A 108 0.95 3.46 25.48
C LEU A 108 1.11 4.10 26.87
N ASP A 109 0.32 3.65 27.84
CA ASP A 109 0.49 3.98 29.25
C ASP A 109 1.68 3.20 29.84
N ALA A 110 2.85 3.83 29.82
CA ALA A 110 4.07 3.25 30.35
C ALA A 110 4.06 3.05 31.89
N SER A 111 3.05 3.57 32.60
CA SER A 111 2.89 3.37 34.04
C SER A 111 2.30 2.01 34.39
N LYS A 112 1.62 1.35 33.45
CA LYS A 112 1.09 0.00 33.61
C LYS A 112 2.20 -1.05 33.52
N ASP A 113 1.91 -2.23 34.07
CA ASP A 113 2.77 -3.40 33.88
C ASP A 113 2.66 -3.85 32.41
N VAL A 114 3.60 -3.37 31.60
CA VAL A 114 3.68 -3.63 30.17
C VAL A 114 5.05 -4.21 29.84
N SER A 115 5.06 -5.18 28.92
CA SER A 115 6.28 -5.91 28.56
C SER A 115 7.37 -4.97 28.02
N PRO A 116 8.67 -5.32 28.18
CA PRO A 116 9.78 -4.53 27.63
C PRO A 116 9.65 -4.27 26.13
N LEU A 117 9.13 -5.25 25.39
CA LEU A 117 8.85 -5.16 23.97
C LEU A 117 7.84 -4.04 23.66
N LEU A 118 6.72 -3.98 24.38
CA LEU A 118 5.70 -2.94 24.22
C LEU A 118 6.27 -1.56 24.55
N LYS A 119 7.11 -1.44 25.58
CA LYS A 119 7.80 -0.19 25.92
C LYS A 119 8.72 0.27 24.80
N GLN A 120 9.46 -0.65 24.18
CA GLN A 120 10.34 -0.33 23.06
C GLN A 120 9.56 0.03 21.79
N LEU A 121 8.45 -0.67 21.51
CA LEU A 121 7.58 -0.38 20.37
C LEU A 121 6.84 0.96 20.52
N SER A 122 6.44 1.31 21.75
CA SER A 122 5.71 2.53 22.11
C SER A 122 4.59 2.87 21.10
N PRO A 123 3.62 1.94 20.90
CA PRO A 123 2.58 2.13 19.90
C PRO A 123 1.75 3.37 20.19
N THR A 124 1.44 4.10 19.12
CA THR A 124 0.55 5.25 19.12
C THR A 124 -0.61 5.02 18.15
N ILE A 125 -1.72 5.71 18.37
CA ILE A 125 -2.75 5.85 17.35
C ILE A 125 -3.44 7.21 17.54
N SER A 126 -3.74 7.88 16.44
CA SER A 126 -4.42 9.17 16.47
C SER A 126 -5.71 9.08 15.69
N GLY A 127 -6.79 9.63 16.21
CA GLY A 127 -8.09 9.67 15.55
C GLY A 127 -8.54 11.10 15.29
N ILE A 128 -9.11 11.36 14.12
CA ILE A 128 -9.80 12.62 13.85
C ILE A 128 -11.28 12.35 13.95
N ILE A 129 -11.94 13.06 14.86
CA ILE A 129 -13.38 12.98 15.08
C ILE A 129 -14.03 14.18 14.40
N PHE A 130 -15.04 13.94 13.58
CA PHE A 130 -15.70 14.95 12.75
C PHE A 130 -17.19 14.62 12.53
N PRO A 131 -18.05 15.61 12.19
CA PRO A 131 -19.44 15.37 11.82
C PRO A 131 -19.57 14.41 10.62
N GLN A 132 -20.56 13.52 10.66
CA GLN A 132 -20.79 12.50 9.63
C GLN A 132 -20.80 13.05 8.20
N GLU A 133 -21.33 14.25 7.97
CA GLU A 133 -21.36 14.89 6.64
C GLU A 133 -19.96 15.19 6.05
N SER A 134 -18.94 15.27 6.90
CA SER A 134 -17.54 15.52 6.48
C SER A 134 -16.80 14.26 6.06
N PHE A 135 -17.42 13.08 6.18
CA PHE A 135 -16.80 11.82 5.83
C PHE A 135 -16.26 11.75 4.40
N PRO A 136 -16.94 12.26 3.35
CA PRO A 136 -16.38 12.26 2.00
C PRO A 136 -15.02 12.99 1.91
N VAL A 137 -14.87 14.13 2.59
CA VAL A 137 -13.63 14.92 2.59
C VAL A 137 -12.52 14.19 3.37
N ALA A 138 -12.84 13.61 4.53
CA ALA A 138 -11.87 12.85 5.32
C ALA A 138 -11.41 11.57 4.58
N LYS A 139 -12.36 10.86 3.98
CA LYS A 139 -12.12 9.64 3.20
C LYS A 139 -11.29 9.93 1.96
N GLU A 140 -11.49 11.08 1.32
CA GLU A 140 -10.69 11.54 0.20
C GLU A 140 -9.21 11.67 0.60
N TYR A 141 -8.91 12.30 1.74
CA TYR A 141 -7.56 12.37 2.25
C TYR A 141 -6.97 10.98 2.48
N TRP A 142 -7.68 10.12 3.21
CA TRP A 142 -7.26 8.74 3.49
C TRP A 142 -6.89 7.98 2.22
N GLN A 143 -7.78 8.04 1.22
CA GLN A 143 -7.64 7.32 -0.02
C GLN A 143 -6.39 7.80 -0.77
N HIS A 144 -6.26 9.11 -0.99
CA HIS A 144 -5.20 9.62 -1.86
C HIS A 144 -3.82 9.58 -1.21
N THR A 145 -3.69 9.84 0.09
CA THR A 145 -2.38 9.92 0.76
C THR A 145 -1.89 8.55 1.24
N GLY A 146 -2.80 7.62 1.52
CA GLY A 146 -2.45 6.36 2.16
C GLY A 146 -1.88 6.50 3.58
N ASP A 147 -2.09 7.64 4.25
CA ASP A 147 -1.65 7.92 5.63
C ASP A 147 -2.47 7.16 6.69
N GLY A 148 -3.51 6.41 6.29
CA GLY A 148 -4.37 5.68 7.21
C GLY A 148 -3.68 4.51 7.93
N VAL A 149 -4.23 4.12 9.08
CA VAL A 149 -3.74 2.96 9.85
C VAL A 149 -3.92 1.65 9.07
N SER A 150 -2.98 0.71 9.18
CA SER A 150 -3.13 -0.64 8.61
C SER A 150 -4.07 -1.50 9.47
N SER A 151 -4.65 -2.54 8.87
CA SER A 151 -5.55 -3.46 9.58
C SER A 151 -4.88 -4.21 10.73
N ARG A 152 -3.61 -4.63 10.55
CA ARG A 152 -2.80 -5.25 11.61
C ARG A 152 -2.55 -4.31 12.77
N ARG A 153 -2.15 -3.06 12.47
CA ARG A 153 -1.94 -2.05 13.50
C ARG A 153 -3.24 -1.70 14.22
N ALA A 154 -4.36 -1.63 13.52
CA ALA A 154 -5.66 -1.39 14.14
C ALA A 154 -6.08 -2.54 15.06
N GLU A 155 -5.93 -3.80 14.63
CA GLU A 155 -6.19 -4.97 15.49
C GLU A 155 -5.34 -4.92 16.77
N PHE A 156 -4.03 -4.68 16.63
CA PHE A 156 -3.12 -4.57 17.76
C PHE A 156 -3.48 -3.42 18.72
N SER A 157 -3.70 -2.22 18.18
CA SER A 157 -4.07 -1.05 18.99
C SER A 157 -5.43 -1.23 19.67
N HIS A 158 -6.35 -1.98 19.06
CA HIS A 158 -7.68 -2.23 19.63
C HIS A 158 -7.60 -3.06 20.89
N GLU A 159 -6.78 -4.10 20.89
CA GLU A 159 -6.57 -4.93 22.07
C GLU A 159 -5.92 -4.14 23.21
N LEU A 160 -4.89 -3.33 22.91
CA LEU A 160 -4.31 -2.42 23.92
C LEU A 160 -5.34 -1.42 24.48
N PHE A 161 -6.24 -0.91 23.64
CA PHE A 161 -7.31 -0.01 24.06
C PHE A 161 -8.32 -0.71 24.98
N LYS A 162 -8.77 -1.93 24.65
CA LYS A 162 -9.69 -2.72 25.51
C LYS A 162 -9.10 -3.03 26.88
N HIS A 163 -7.78 -3.24 26.95
CA HIS A 163 -7.06 -3.43 28.22
C HIS A 163 -6.69 -2.11 28.94
N GLY A 164 -7.13 -0.97 28.38
CA GLY A 164 -6.85 0.37 28.90
C GLY A 164 -5.37 0.75 28.87
N GLN A 165 -4.53 0.02 28.14
CA GLN A 165 -3.09 0.30 28.01
C GLN A 165 -2.81 1.39 26.98
N LEU A 166 -3.77 1.71 26.11
CA LEU A 166 -3.70 2.80 25.15
C LEU A 166 -4.60 3.94 25.65
N VAL A 167 -3.99 5.04 26.12
CA VAL A 167 -4.69 6.15 26.80
C VAL A 167 -4.42 7.50 26.12
N PRO A 168 -5.29 8.51 26.29
CA PRO A 168 -5.04 9.85 25.78
C PRO A 168 -3.72 10.42 26.27
N VAL A 169 -2.95 11.05 25.36
CA VAL A 169 -1.67 11.68 25.71
C VAL A 169 -1.84 12.74 26.80
N SER A 170 -2.99 13.41 26.87
CA SER A 170 -3.34 14.37 27.94
C SER A 170 -3.48 13.74 29.33
N GLU A 171 -3.69 12.42 29.42
CA GLU A 171 -3.86 11.67 30.67
C GLU A 171 -2.56 11.04 31.17
N GLN A 172 -1.47 11.11 30.39
CA GLN A 172 -0.16 10.64 30.82
C GLN A 172 0.37 11.56 31.94
N GLN A 173 0.46 11.04 33.17
CA GLN A 173 1.07 11.78 34.27
C GLN A 173 2.52 12.13 33.92
N PRO A 174 3.00 13.37 34.17
CA PRO A 174 4.40 13.70 33.97
C PRO A 174 5.26 12.81 34.87
N GLN A 175 6.10 11.96 34.27
CA GLN A 175 7.14 11.26 35.00
C GLN A 175 7.99 12.30 35.73
N GLN A 176 7.95 12.30 37.07
CA GLN A 176 8.92 13.05 37.86
C GLN A 176 10.32 12.54 37.47
N PRO A 177 11.31 13.43 37.29
CA PRO A 177 12.67 13.00 37.01
C PRO A 177 13.13 12.03 38.12
N PRO A 178 13.92 10.99 37.79
CA PRO A 178 14.37 10.02 38.76
C PRO A 178 15.08 10.76 39.90
N ARG A 179 14.51 10.65 41.11
CA ARG A 179 15.14 11.17 42.32
C ARG A 179 16.53 10.54 42.44
N THR A 180 17.54 11.38 42.51
CA THR A 180 18.91 11.00 42.86
C THR A 180 18.85 10.16 44.14
N PRO A 181 19.50 8.97 44.19
CA PRO A 181 19.45 8.16 45.41
C PRO A 181 20.17 8.92 46.53
N GLN A 182 19.41 9.40 47.51
CA GLN A 182 19.97 9.84 48.79
C GLN A 182 20.55 8.60 49.49
N GLU A 183 21.86 8.65 49.76
CA GLU A 183 22.57 7.67 50.57
C GLU A 183 21.84 7.47 51.91
N LYS A 184 21.26 6.27 52.11
CA LYS A 184 20.83 5.83 53.43
C LYS A 184 22.05 5.32 54.19
N PRO A 185 22.30 5.79 55.43
CA PRO A 185 23.41 5.31 56.22
C PRO A 185 23.22 3.82 56.55
N LEU A 186 24.26 3.05 56.27
CA LEU A 186 24.40 1.62 56.58
C LEU A 186 24.08 1.36 58.06
N ARG A 187 23.08 0.53 58.33
CA ARG A 187 22.90 -0.16 59.62
C ARG A 187 23.01 -1.66 59.41
N GLY A 188 23.90 -2.28 60.18
CA GLY A 188 24.38 -3.66 60.03
C GLY A 188 23.36 -4.77 60.29
N PRO A 189 23.78 -6.04 60.11
CA PRO A 189 22.87 -7.16 59.95
C PRO A 189 22.36 -7.70 61.30
N LYS A 190 21.06 -7.99 61.38
CA LYS A 190 20.51 -8.89 62.40
C LYS A 190 19.77 -10.06 61.76
N ARG A 191 20.13 -11.24 62.29
CA ARG A 191 19.79 -12.61 61.93
C ARG A 191 18.37 -13.03 62.36
N TYR A 192 17.82 -13.95 61.58
CA TYR A 192 16.88 -15.06 61.89
C TYR A 192 15.51 -14.77 62.54
N SER A 193 14.45 -15.16 61.84
CA SER A 193 13.54 -16.25 62.27
C SER A 193 12.55 -16.63 61.16
N ARG A 194 12.45 -17.93 60.88
CA ARG A 194 11.44 -18.60 60.02
C ARG A 194 10.39 -19.24 60.94
N ALA A 195 9.14 -19.26 60.49
CA ALA A 195 8.05 -20.23 60.76
C ALA A 195 6.69 -19.52 60.59
N ASN A 196 5.55 -20.12 60.25
CA ASN A 196 5.19 -21.31 59.49
C ASN A 196 3.68 -21.15 59.17
N SER A 197 3.24 -21.76 58.08
CA SER A 197 1.85 -22.09 57.70
C SER A 197 0.82 -22.31 58.83
N SER A 198 -0.44 -21.94 58.57
CA SER A 198 -1.61 -22.79 58.92
C SER A 198 -2.79 -22.51 57.98
N ALA A 199 -3.40 -23.60 57.53
CA ALA A 199 -4.56 -23.69 56.66
C ALA A 199 -5.87 -23.59 57.47
N GLY A 200 -6.96 -23.17 56.81
CA GLY A 200 -8.33 -23.19 57.34
C GLY A 200 -9.33 -23.43 56.21
N ILE A 201 -10.09 -24.51 56.34
CA ILE A 201 -10.95 -25.15 55.34
C ILE A 201 -12.38 -24.55 55.31
N ASN A 202 -12.92 -24.47 54.09
CA ASN A 202 -14.31 -24.44 53.60
C ASN A 202 -15.51 -24.55 54.56
N SER A 203 -16.58 -23.81 54.19
CA SER A 203 -17.96 -24.30 54.29
C SER A 203 -18.83 -23.75 53.16
N ALA A 204 -19.54 -24.68 52.50
CA ALA A 204 -20.42 -24.49 51.35
C ALA A 204 -21.80 -23.90 51.72
N GLY A 205 -22.42 -23.22 50.76
CA GLY A 205 -23.85 -22.89 50.75
C GLY A 205 -24.31 -22.76 49.31
N ALA A 206 -25.15 -23.69 48.86
CA ALA A 206 -25.75 -23.72 47.53
C ALA A 206 -27.15 -23.13 47.57
N GLU A 207 -27.45 -22.17 46.71
CA GLU A 207 -28.82 -21.85 46.28
C GLU A 207 -28.86 -21.52 44.79
N ASN A 208 -30.02 -21.75 44.20
CA ASN A 208 -30.27 -22.08 42.80
C ASN A 208 -31.30 -21.09 42.22
N LYS A 209 -31.07 -20.57 40.99
CA LYS A 209 -32.04 -20.25 39.90
C LYS A 209 -31.76 -18.95 39.13
N GLY A 210 -31.81 -19.05 37.80
CA GLY A 210 -32.31 -18.01 36.88
C GLY A 210 -31.37 -17.64 35.73
N PRO A 211 -31.79 -17.67 34.45
CA PRO A 211 -30.92 -17.41 33.30
C PRO A 211 -30.82 -15.89 33.07
N ALA A 212 -29.60 -15.35 33.02
CA ALA A 212 -29.34 -13.97 32.68
C ALA A 212 -28.08 -13.81 31.82
N SER A 213 -28.28 -13.13 30.68
CA SER A 213 -27.35 -12.33 29.88
C SER A 213 -25.85 -12.64 29.91
N SER A 214 -25.30 -12.92 28.73
CA SER A 214 -23.86 -12.99 28.42
C SER A 214 -23.12 -11.72 28.85
N SER A 215 -22.58 -11.73 30.06
CA SER A 215 -21.48 -10.88 30.49
C SER A 215 -20.17 -11.59 30.13
N GLU A 216 -19.31 -10.91 29.38
CA GLU A 216 -17.97 -11.39 29.01
C GLU A 216 -17.20 -11.87 30.24
N ASN A 217 -16.68 -13.09 30.17
CA ASN A 217 -16.08 -13.77 31.30
C ASN A 217 -14.64 -13.24 31.50
N PRO A 218 -14.24 -12.78 32.71
CA PRO A 218 -12.89 -12.24 32.96
C PRO A 218 -11.74 -13.22 32.68
N GLU A 219 -12.04 -14.53 32.63
CA GLU A 219 -11.09 -15.58 32.26
C GLU A 219 -10.79 -15.63 30.76
N GLU A 220 -11.78 -15.43 29.88
CA GLU A 220 -11.57 -15.35 28.41
C GLU A 220 -10.74 -14.11 28.03
N ALA A 221 -10.93 -12.99 28.75
CA ALA A 221 -10.13 -11.77 28.56
C ALA A 221 -8.67 -11.94 29.01
N ARG A 222 -8.41 -12.78 30.01
CA ARG A 222 -7.05 -13.14 30.45
C ARG A 222 -6.38 -14.11 29.48
N GLU A 223 -7.13 -15.05 28.91
CA GLU A 223 -6.63 -15.96 27.87
C GLU A 223 -6.29 -15.23 26.57
N SER A 224 -7.12 -14.26 26.13
CA SER A 224 -6.81 -13.39 24.98
C SER A 224 -5.55 -12.54 25.22
N PHE A 225 -5.36 -12.01 26.44
CA PHE A 225 -4.16 -11.26 26.80
C PHE A 225 -2.90 -12.14 26.82
N HIS A 226 -3.00 -13.36 27.36
CA HIS A 226 -1.93 -14.35 27.27
C HIS A 226 -1.62 -14.72 25.82
N PHE A 227 -2.64 -14.79 24.95
CA PHE A 227 -2.48 -15.03 23.52
C PHE A 227 -1.79 -13.86 22.79
N LEU A 228 -2.06 -12.60 23.15
CA LEU A 228 -1.28 -11.45 22.69
C LEU A 228 0.16 -11.50 23.20
N GLU A 229 0.41 -11.76 24.49
CA GLU A 229 1.79 -11.91 24.98
C GLU A 229 2.51 -13.12 24.39
N GLU A 230 1.82 -14.19 23.99
CA GLU A 230 2.43 -15.30 23.26
C GLU A 230 2.67 -14.96 21.78
N ARG A 231 1.75 -14.24 21.12
CA ARG A 231 1.87 -13.74 19.74
C ARG A 231 2.96 -12.66 19.61
N PHE A 232 3.08 -11.77 20.60
CA PHE A 232 3.97 -10.61 20.58
C PHE A 232 5.22 -10.82 21.45
N GLY A 233 5.09 -11.36 22.66
CA GLY A 233 6.18 -11.47 23.64
C GLY A 233 7.13 -12.66 23.47
N ARG A 234 6.75 -13.73 22.76
CA ARG A 234 7.67 -14.86 22.45
C ARG A 234 8.22 -14.87 21.02
N ASN A 235 7.54 -14.23 20.06
CA ASN A 235 7.86 -14.35 18.63
C ASN A 235 8.15 -13.04 17.88
N LEU A 236 7.91 -11.85 18.45
CA LEU A 236 8.25 -10.57 17.80
C LEU A 236 9.54 -9.99 18.38
N ASP A 237 10.68 -10.44 17.85
CA ASP A 237 11.97 -9.84 18.18
C ASP A 237 12.19 -8.55 17.36
N LEU A 238 12.27 -7.39 18.01
CA LEU A 238 12.51 -6.10 17.33
C LEU A 238 13.86 -6.06 16.60
N SER A 239 14.82 -6.89 17.00
CA SER A 239 16.06 -7.07 16.23
C SER A 239 15.78 -7.67 14.85
N GLN A 240 14.79 -8.56 14.74
CA GLN A 240 14.33 -9.10 13.46
C GLN A 240 13.61 -8.04 12.63
N VAL A 241 12.87 -7.12 13.24
CA VAL A 241 12.20 -6.02 12.51
C VAL A 241 13.23 -5.07 11.88
N ALA A 242 14.28 -4.69 12.62
CA ALA A 242 15.36 -3.86 12.08
C ALA A 242 16.10 -4.56 10.93
N ARG A 243 16.41 -5.85 11.10
CA ARG A 243 16.99 -6.69 10.04
C ARG A 243 16.06 -6.81 8.84
N ALA A 244 14.75 -6.89 9.05
CA ALA A 244 13.75 -6.95 7.99
C ALA A 244 13.67 -5.67 7.18
N LYS A 245 13.67 -4.51 7.84
CA LYS A 245 13.74 -3.22 7.15
C LYS A 245 15.02 -3.13 6.30
N SER A 246 16.17 -3.49 6.87
CA SER A 246 17.44 -3.51 6.13
C SER A 246 17.40 -4.50 4.96
N ALA A 247 16.91 -5.72 5.13
CA ALA A 247 16.81 -6.71 4.05
C ALA A 247 15.92 -6.21 2.90
N ILE A 248 14.74 -5.66 3.20
CA ILE A 248 13.85 -5.06 2.20
C ILE A 248 14.57 -3.92 1.46
N ARG A 249 15.21 -3.00 2.19
CA ARG A 249 15.94 -1.88 1.58
C ARG A 249 17.08 -2.35 0.69
N ARG A 250 17.88 -3.33 1.12
CA ARG A 250 18.98 -3.89 0.34
C ARG A 250 18.50 -4.62 -0.92
N ARG A 251 17.38 -5.35 -0.86
CA ARG A 251 16.73 -5.94 -2.07
C ARG A 251 16.33 -4.84 -3.06
N ILE A 252 15.70 -3.77 -2.58
CA ILE A 252 15.25 -2.65 -3.42
C ILE A 252 16.45 -1.87 -3.99
N ALA A 253 17.47 -1.63 -3.18
CA ALA A 253 18.69 -0.93 -3.58
C ALA A 253 19.58 -1.74 -4.52
N GLY A 254 19.30 -3.04 -4.72
CA GLY A 254 20.07 -3.92 -5.60
C GLY A 254 21.37 -4.45 -4.99
N SER A 255 21.57 -4.33 -3.68
CA SER A 255 22.76 -4.80 -2.96
C SER A 255 22.60 -6.20 -2.34
N LEU A 256 21.37 -6.71 -2.24
CA LEU A 256 21.10 -8.11 -1.91
C LEU A 256 20.67 -8.84 -3.18
N ALA A 257 21.58 -9.62 -3.77
CA ALA A 257 21.32 -10.40 -4.98
C ALA A 257 20.73 -11.78 -4.63
N GLY A 258 19.67 -12.19 -5.34
CA GLY A 258 19.07 -13.52 -5.25
C GLY A 258 18.08 -13.73 -4.10
N ASP A 259 17.66 -14.98 -3.91
CA ASP A 259 16.67 -15.41 -2.91
C ASP A 259 17.27 -15.48 -1.48
N ALA A 260 18.00 -14.44 -1.08
CA ALA A 260 18.77 -14.41 0.17
C ALA A 260 17.91 -14.11 1.41
N ASP A 261 18.23 -14.77 2.53
CA ASP A 261 17.51 -14.70 3.81
C ASP A 261 18.01 -13.49 4.64
N MET A 262 17.19 -13.00 5.57
CA MET A 262 17.55 -11.90 6.47
C MET A 262 18.80 -12.15 7.31
N ASN A 263 19.14 -13.43 7.52
CA ASN A 263 20.27 -13.87 8.31
C ASN A 263 21.58 -13.88 7.51
N ASP A 264 21.53 -13.64 6.20
CA ASP A 264 22.73 -13.60 5.38
C ASP A 264 23.61 -12.39 5.74
N ASP A 265 24.90 -12.68 5.88
CA ASP A 265 25.92 -11.72 6.32
C ASP A 265 25.97 -10.51 5.36
N PRO A 266 25.79 -9.27 5.85
CA PRO A 266 25.85 -8.07 5.02
C PRO A 266 27.19 -7.88 4.29
N THR A 267 28.25 -8.55 4.75
CA THR A 267 29.58 -8.53 4.10
C THR A 267 29.73 -9.53 2.95
N LYS A 268 28.74 -10.44 2.76
CA LYS A 268 28.68 -11.39 1.64
C LYS A 268 27.82 -10.88 0.46
N ALA A 269 27.52 -9.58 0.40
CA ALA A 269 27.02 -8.99 -0.84
C ALA A 269 28.08 -9.24 -1.92
N ASN A 270 27.75 -10.10 -2.90
CA ASN A 270 28.64 -10.35 -4.03
C ASN A 270 29.05 -9.01 -4.63
N SER A 271 30.34 -8.85 -4.92
CA SER A 271 30.95 -7.67 -5.54
C SER A 271 30.52 -7.45 -7.00
N GLU A 272 29.31 -7.87 -7.35
CA GLU A 272 28.69 -7.57 -8.63
C GLU A 272 28.12 -6.16 -8.53
N ALA A 273 28.31 -5.36 -9.59
CA ALA A 273 27.82 -3.99 -9.66
C ALA A 273 26.35 -3.94 -9.21
N ASN A 274 26.00 -2.96 -8.38
CA ASN A 274 24.64 -2.74 -7.90
C ASN A 274 23.64 -2.95 -9.07
N ALA A 275 22.64 -3.82 -8.89
CA ALA A 275 21.66 -4.15 -9.93
C ALA A 275 20.88 -2.91 -10.45
N ARG A 276 20.87 -1.82 -9.67
CA ARG A 276 20.34 -0.50 -10.04
C ARG A 276 21.28 0.36 -10.89
N GLY A 277 22.49 -0.11 -11.16
CA GLY A 277 23.48 0.56 -12.01
C GLY A 277 24.08 1.85 -11.43
N ILE A 278 23.88 2.11 -10.12
CA ILE A 278 24.40 3.28 -9.42
C ILE A 278 25.25 2.81 -8.23
N GLU A 279 26.56 3.04 -8.29
CA GLU A 279 27.52 2.56 -7.29
C GLU A 279 27.30 3.22 -5.92
N ALA A 280 26.94 4.51 -5.92
CA ALA A 280 26.72 5.28 -4.70
C ALA A 280 25.38 5.00 -4.00
N LEU A 281 24.50 4.18 -4.58
CA LEU A 281 23.18 3.89 -4.02
C LEU A 281 23.30 2.86 -2.90
N ASP A 282 22.78 3.19 -1.72
CA ASP A 282 22.76 2.30 -0.56
C ASP A 282 21.36 2.19 0.11
N GLU A 283 21.26 1.39 1.18
CA GLU A 283 19.98 1.16 1.86
C GLU A 283 19.39 2.42 2.53
N THR A 284 20.21 3.44 2.82
CA THR A 284 19.77 4.70 3.43
C THR A 284 19.06 5.61 2.43
N ASP A 285 19.21 5.35 1.13
CA ASP A 285 18.48 6.03 0.06
C ASP A 285 17.08 5.42 -0.17
N VAL A 286 16.76 4.33 0.52
CA VAL A 286 15.48 3.62 0.41
C VAL A 286 14.60 3.88 1.63
N LEU A 287 13.56 4.68 1.43
CA LEU A 287 12.55 5.00 2.42
C LEU A 287 11.35 4.07 2.25
N LEU A 288 10.91 3.43 3.35
CA LEU A 288 9.79 2.49 3.33
C LEU A 288 8.53 3.13 3.91
N TYR A 289 7.38 2.81 3.33
CA TYR A 289 6.07 3.36 3.66
C TYR A 289 4.98 2.29 3.74
N PRO A 290 3.86 2.55 4.45
CA PRO A 290 2.75 1.59 4.57
C PRO A 290 2.06 1.21 3.25
N CYS A 291 2.14 2.05 2.21
CA CYS A 291 1.62 1.74 0.88
C CYS A 291 2.26 2.60 -0.22
N GLY A 292 2.09 2.21 -1.49
CA GLY A 292 2.63 2.94 -2.65
C GLY A 292 2.17 4.39 -2.76
N MET A 293 0.89 4.67 -2.50
CA MET A 293 0.37 6.05 -2.51
C MET A 293 1.01 6.92 -1.43
N ASN A 294 1.43 6.32 -0.31
CA ASN A 294 2.14 7.05 0.73
C ASN A 294 3.56 7.42 0.29
N ALA A 295 4.23 6.57 -0.50
CA ALA A 295 5.50 6.91 -1.13
C ALA A 295 5.34 8.07 -2.12
N ILE A 296 4.34 8.01 -3.01
CA ILE A 296 4.02 9.08 -3.98
C ILE A 296 3.69 10.40 -3.27
N PHE A 297 2.82 10.34 -2.25
CA PHE A 297 2.42 11.52 -1.48
C PHE A 297 3.63 12.18 -0.79
N ASN A 298 4.49 11.39 -0.14
CA ASN A 298 5.67 11.92 0.52
C ASN A 298 6.73 12.41 -0.46
N ALA A 299 6.88 11.79 -1.65
CA ALA A 299 7.71 12.32 -2.73
C ALA A 299 7.24 13.70 -3.19
N HIS A 300 5.94 13.88 -3.42
CA HIS A 300 5.37 15.18 -3.78
C HIS A 300 5.57 16.23 -2.67
N ARG A 301 5.33 15.86 -1.41
CA ARG A 301 5.58 16.75 -0.26
C ARG A 301 7.04 17.18 -0.14
N ALA A 302 7.98 16.25 -0.31
CA ALA A 302 9.41 16.54 -0.27
C ALA A 302 9.83 17.47 -1.41
N LEU A 303 9.29 17.28 -2.61
CA LEU A 303 9.54 18.16 -3.73
C LEU A 303 9.03 19.58 -3.47
N LEU A 304 7.81 19.74 -2.95
CA LEU A 304 7.27 21.04 -2.58
C LEU A 304 8.12 21.76 -1.53
N ALA A 305 8.61 21.02 -0.53
CA ALA A 305 9.48 21.55 0.52
C ALA A 305 10.88 21.89 0.01
N ALA A 306 11.43 21.09 -0.91
CA ALA A 306 12.80 21.24 -1.43
C ALA A 306 12.91 22.28 -2.55
N LEU A 307 11.97 22.30 -3.48
CA LEU A 307 12.04 23.04 -4.75
C LEU A 307 11.00 24.16 -4.85
N GLY A 308 10.13 24.29 -3.84
CA GLY A 308 9.13 25.34 -3.73
C GLY A 308 7.79 24.97 -4.37
N SER A 309 6.91 25.98 -4.46
CA SER A 309 5.52 25.80 -4.84
C SER A 309 5.30 26.09 -6.32
N ARG A 310 5.26 25.04 -7.15
CA ARG A 310 4.91 25.11 -8.58
C ARG A 310 3.97 23.97 -8.95
N LYS A 311 3.31 24.06 -10.11
CA LYS A 311 2.49 22.96 -10.64
C LYS A 311 3.36 21.76 -10.99
N SER A 312 2.83 20.56 -10.78
CA SER A 312 3.45 19.31 -11.22
C SER A 312 2.91 18.89 -12.59
N ILE A 313 3.62 18.01 -13.28
CA ILE A 313 3.17 17.36 -14.50
C ILE A 313 2.83 15.91 -14.18
N ASN A 314 1.68 15.42 -14.66
CA ASN A 314 1.40 14.00 -14.75
C ASN A 314 1.52 13.58 -16.22
N PHE A 315 2.49 12.73 -16.53
CA PHE A 315 2.79 12.30 -17.90
C PHE A 315 2.42 10.82 -18.10
N GLY A 316 1.36 10.59 -18.87
CA GLY A 316 0.70 9.31 -19.07
C GLY A 316 -0.68 9.23 -18.43
N PHE A 317 -1.45 8.23 -18.85
CA PHE A 317 -2.73 7.92 -18.22
C PHE A 317 -2.48 7.53 -16.77
N PRO A 318 -3.02 8.29 -15.79
CA PRO A 318 -2.59 8.16 -14.41
C PRO A 318 -3.22 6.94 -13.73
N TYR A 319 -2.48 6.34 -12.81
CA TYR A 319 -3.10 5.85 -11.60
C TYR A 319 -3.84 7.01 -10.93
N ILE A 320 -5.17 6.95 -10.90
CA ILE A 320 -6.03 8.11 -10.61
C ILE A 320 -5.62 8.87 -9.35
N ASP A 321 -5.26 8.16 -8.29
CA ASP A 321 -4.89 8.77 -7.01
C ASP A 321 -3.58 9.57 -7.09
N THR A 322 -2.64 9.22 -7.99
CA THR A 322 -1.42 10.00 -8.25
C THR A 322 -1.79 11.38 -8.78
N LEU A 323 -2.64 11.45 -9.80
CA LEU A 323 -3.12 12.73 -10.32
C LEU A 323 -3.85 13.53 -9.23
N LYS A 324 -4.70 12.87 -8.42
CA LYS A 324 -5.40 13.55 -7.30
C LYS A 324 -4.44 14.08 -6.24
N VAL A 325 -3.34 13.40 -5.95
CA VAL A 325 -2.30 13.91 -5.06
C VAL A 325 -1.71 15.21 -5.61
N LEU A 326 -1.34 15.24 -6.90
CA LEU A 326 -0.74 16.42 -7.54
C LEU A 326 -1.72 17.59 -7.65
N GLU A 327 -3.00 17.31 -7.92
CA GLU A 327 -4.06 18.32 -8.03
C GLU A 327 -4.40 18.97 -6.68
N LYS A 328 -4.45 18.17 -5.61
CA LYS A 328 -5.10 18.57 -4.35
C LYS A 328 -4.12 19.00 -3.26
N PHE A 329 -2.85 18.58 -3.35
CA PHE A 329 -1.84 18.79 -2.32
C PHE A 329 -0.68 19.66 -2.82
N GLY A 330 -1.00 20.80 -3.46
CA GLY A 330 -0.05 21.75 -4.00
C GLY A 330 -0.73 22.74 -4.96
N PRO A 331 0.04 23.44 -5.81
CA PRO A 331 -0.50 24.39 -6.80
C PRO A 331 -1.32 23.78 -7.96
N GLY A 332 -1.47 22.45 -8.00
CA GLY A 332 -2.18 21.72 -9.03
C GLY A 332 -1.26 21.01 -10.03
N ALA A 333 -1.88 20.34 -11.01
CA ALA A 333 -1.18 19.53 -12.01
C ALA A 333 -1.56 19.91 -13.45
N VAL A 334 -0.69 19.56 -14.41
CA VAL A 334 -1.00 19.50 -15.84
C VAL A 334 -0.91 18.05 -16.28
N LEU A 335 -1.94 17.57 -16.98
CA LEU A 335 -2.03 16.19 -17.47
C LEU A 335 -1.68 16.12 -18.96
N TYR A 336 -0.70 15.27 -19.29
CA TYR A 336 -0.40 14.81 -20.63
C TYR A 336 -0.72 13.31 -20.70
N GLY A 337 -2.00 12.97 -20.93
CA GLY A 337 -2.53 11.64 -20.65
C GLY A 337 -2.18 10.57 -21.70
N HIS A 338 -1.71 10.95 -22.89
CA HIS A 338 -1.30 9.98 -23.91
C HIS A 338 0.14 9.48 -23.72
N ALA A 339 0.96 10.19 -22.94
CA ALA A 339 2.40 9.99 -22.82
C ALA A 339 3.12 9.90 -24.18
N SER A 340 2.68 10.70 -25.15
CA SER A 340 3.18 10.60 -26.53
C SER A 340 4.37 11.54 -26.81
N SER A 341 5.07 11.32 -27.91
CA SER A 341 6.14 12.21 -28.37
C SER A 341 5.63 13.62 -28.66
N GLU A 342 4.40 13.74 -29.18
CA GLU A 342 3.74 15.00 -29.48
C GLU A 342 3.42 15.78 -28.20
N GLU A 343 3.02 15.09 -27.11
CA GLU A 343 2.84 15.73 -25.81
C GLU A 343 4.18 16.19 -25.20
N LEU A 344 5.29 15.49 -25.47
CA LEU A 344 6.63 16.00 -25.12
C LEU A 344 7.02 17.23 -25.94
N ASP A 345 6.60 17.32 -27.22
CA ASP A 345 6.80 18.53 -28.02
C ASP A 345 6.02 19.72 -27.44
N GLN A 346 4.78 19.49 -27.00
CA GLN A 346 3.96 20.50 -26.34
C GLN A 346 4.57 20.95 -25.01
N LEU A 347 5.05 20.01 -24.20
CA LEU A 347 5.75 20.32 -22.94
C LEU A 347 7.01 21.15 -23.22
N GLU A 348 7.82 20.74 -24.18
CA GLU A 348 9.03 21.48 -24.55
C GLU A 348 8.71 22.90 -25.05
N GLY A 349 7.63 23.07 -25.84
CA GLY A 349 7.12 24.38 -26.24
C GLY A 349 6.74 25.25 -25.04
N ALA A 350 5.92 24.73 -24.13
CA ALA A 350 5.51 25.43 -22.91
C ALA A 350 6.71 25.86 -22.04
N LEU A 351 7.72 24.99 -21.93
CA LEU A 351 8.97 25.28 -21.21
C LEU A 351 9.78 26.40 -21.88
N LYS A 352 9.85 26.42 -23.22
CA LYS A 352 10.49 27.50 -24.01
C LYS A 352 9.75 28.83 -23.84
N ASP A 353 8.43 28.80 -23.74
CA ASP A 353 7.59 29.98 -23.51
C ASP A 353 7.66 30.51 -22.06
N GLY A 354 8.46 29.88 -21.21
CA GLY A 354 8.75 30.36 -19.86
C GLY A 354 7.97 29.65 -18.76
N GLN A 355 7.12 28.68 -19.07
CA GLN A 355 6.46 27.87 -18.03
C GLN A 355 7.50 27.06 -17.24
N ARG A 356 7.29 26.92 -15.94
CA ARG A 356 8.16 26.16 -15.04
C ARG A 356 7.31 25.27 -14.16
N PHE A 357 7.79 24.05 -13.95
CA PHE A 357 7.10 23.02 -13.19
C PHE A 357 7.92 22.62 -11.97
N LEU A 358 7.25 22.02 -10.99
CA LEU A 358 7.88 21.44 -9.82
C LEU A 358 8.61 20.15 -10.20
N ALA A 359 7.86 19.22 -10.77
CA ALA A 359 8.31 17.89 -11.14
C ALA A 359 7.38 17.27 -12.18
N LEU A 360 7.89 16.28 -12.91
CA LEU A 360 7.14 15.39 -13.78
C LEU A 360 7.03 14.01 -13.14
N PHE A 361 5.80 13.53 -12.98
CA PHE A 361 5.46 12.21 -12.49
C PHE A 361 5.00 11.35 -13.67
N CYS A 362 5.52 10.14 -13.78
CA CYS A 362 5.06 9.16 -14.77
C CYS A 362 5.17 7.73 -14.24
N GLU A 363 4.39 6.83 -14.82
CA GLU A 363 4.52 5.38 -14.61
C GLU A 363 5.35 4.75 -15.73
N PHE A 364 6.12 3.71 -15.41
CA PHE A 364 6.92 2.98 -16.39
C PHE A 364 6.82 1.46 -16.20
N PRO A 365 6.07 0.74 -17.05
CA PRO A 365 5.10 1.24 -18.04
C PRO A 365 3.80 1.72 -17.37
N GLY A 366 3.02 2.57 -18.06
CA GLY A 366 1.77 3.13 -17.52
C GLY A 366 0.58 2.17 -17.52
N ASN A 367 -0.12 2.03 -16.40
CA ASN A 367 -1.33 1.20 -16.30
C ASN A 367 -2.57 1.95 -16.85
N PRO A 368 -3.44 1.35 -17.71
CA PRO A 368 -3.47 -0.05 -18.13
C PRO A 368 -2.92 -0.32 -19.54
N LEU A 369 -2.54 0.70 -20.31
CA LEU A 369 -2.14 0.57 -21.72
C LEU A 369 -0.69 0.12 -21.92
N LEU A 370 0.09 0.14 -20.85
CA LEU A 370 1.49 -0.28 -20.78
C LEU A 370 2.38 0.48 -21.76
N ALA A 371 2.05 1.74 -22.00
CA ALA A 371 2.89 2.67 -22.74
C ALA A 371 4.08 3.11 -21.89
N CYS A 372 5.20 3.37 -22.54
CA CYS A 372 6.48 3.69 -21.92
C CYS A 372 6.92 5.08 -22.37
N PRO A 373 6.88 6.10 -21.49
CA PRO A 373 7.40 7.43 -21.79
C PRO A 373 8.88 7.41 -22.21
N ASP A 374 9.31 8.36 -23.06
CA ASP A 374 10.72 8.54 -23.39
C ASP A 374 11.46 9.21 -22.21
N LEU A 375 11.93 8.38 -21.28
CA LEU A 375 12.64 8.83 -20.07
C LEU A 375 13.94 9.57 -20.39
N LYS A 376 14.61 9.27 -21.52
CA LYS A 376 15.83 9.98 -21.94
C LYS A 376 15.51 11.40 -22.33
N ARG A 377 14.45 11.60 -23.11
CA ARG A 377 13.98 12.94 -23.50
C ARG A 377 13.45 13.72 -22.28
N ILE A 378 12.68 13.06 -21.41
CA ILE A 378 12.19 13.66 -20.16
C ILE A 378 13.35 14.14 -19.29
N ARG A 379 14.37 13.29 -19.04
CA ARG A 379 15.55 13.66 -18.26
C ARG A 379 16.28 14.87 -18.85
N LYS A 380 16.48 14.89 -20.17
CA LYS A 380 17.11 16.04 -20.86
C LYS A 380 16.32 17.33 -20.66
N LEU A 381 15.00 17.30 -20.77
CA LEU A 381 14.14 18.46 -20.51
C LEU A 381 14.21 18.91 -19.05
N ALA A 382 14.18 17.95 -18.11
CA ALA A 382 14.29 18.20 -16.68
C ALA A 382 15.60 18.90 -16.32
N ASP A 383 16.72 18.46 -16.89
CA ASP A 383 18.03 19.07 -16.65
C ASP A 383 18.13 20.49 -17.22
N GLN A 384 17.56 20.70 -18.42
CA GLN A 384 17.57 21.99 -19.10
C GLN A 384 16.66 23.04 -18.42
N TYR A 385 15.50 22.63 -17.92
CA TYR A 385 14.47 23.54 -17.40
C TYR A 385 14.27 23.49 -15.88
N ASP A 386 15.09 22.69 -15.17
CA ASP A 386 15.18 22.63 -13.71
C ASP A 386 13.87 22.23 -13.02
N PHE A 387 13.34 21.06 -13.41
CA PHE A 387 12.27 20.37 -12.69
C PHE A 387 12.70 18.93 -12.37
N ALA A 388 12.14 18.34 -11.31
CA ALA A 388 12.49 16.96 -10.92
C ALA A 388 11.72 15.90 -11.72
N VAL A 389 12.26 14.68 -11.79
CA VAL A 389 11.59 13.53 -12.42
C VAL A 389 11.27 12.48 -11.35
N VAL A 390 10.00 12.09 -11.27
CA VAL A 390 9.51 11.00 -10.42
C VAL A 390 8.98 9.88 -11.30
N VAL A 391 9.54 8.67 -11.16
CA VAL A 391 9.09 7.50 -11.92
C VAL A 391 8.49 6.47 -10.97
N ASP A 392 7.24 6.09 -11.20
CA ASP A 392 6.63 4.93 -10.59
C ASP A 392 6.95 3.68 -11.43
N GLU A 393 7.82 2.83 -10.90
CA GLU A 393 8.25 1.59 -11.57
C GLU A 393 7.45 0.36 -11.13
N THR A 394 6.32 0.52 -10.43
CA THR A 394 5.54 -0.59 -9.84
C THR A 394 5.25 -1.71 -10.84
N ILE A 395 4.81 -1.36 -12.06
CA ILE A 395 4.46 -2.34 -13.10
C ILE A 395 5.69 -2.89 -13.79
N GLY A 396 6.67 -2.03 -14.06
CA GLY A 396 7.90 -2.41 -14.75
C GLY A 396 8.71 -3.37 -13.90
N THR A 397 8.71 -3.12 -12.60
CA THR A 397 9.51 -3.74 -11.55
C THR A 397 11.02 -3.61 -11.78
N PHE A 398 11.75 -3.36 -10.70
CA PHE A 398 13.20 -3.22 -10.76
C PHE A 398 13.97 -4.52 -11.06
N ALA A 399 13.27 -5.64 -11.16
CA ALA A 399 13.80 -6.89 -11.68
C ALA A 399 13.79 -6.95 -13.22
N ASN A 400 13.03 -6.09 -13.92
CA ASN A 400 12.98 -6.07 -15.38
C ASN A 400 13.53 -4.79 -16.00
N VAL A 401 13.37 -3.65 -15.33
CA VAL A 401 13.78 -2.34 -15.84
C VAL A 401 14.63 -1.60 -14.82
N ASN A 402 15.51 -0.73 -15.31
CA ASN A 402 16.24 0.23 -14.50
C ASN A 402 15.94 1.65 -14.98
N VAL A 403 15.07 2.33 -14.24
CA VAL A 403 14.64 3.71 -14.54
C VAL A 403 15.36 4.75 -13.69
N LEU A 404 16.07 4.33 -12.64
CA LEU A 404 16.74 5.22 -11.69
C LEU A 404 17.72 6.21 -12.36
N PRO A 405 18.50 5.83 -13.41
CA PRO A 405 19.36 6.78 -14.12
C PRO A 405 18.63 7.98 -14.75
N TYR A 406 17.32 7.92 -14.92
CA TYR A 406 16.51 8.98 -15.52
C TYR A 406 15.62 9.72 -14.50
N ALA A 407 15.66 9.32 -13.23
CA ALA A 407 14.79 9.85 -12.19
C ALA A 407 15.59 10.55 -11.09
N ASP A 408 14.99 11.56 -10.45
CA ASP A 408 15.46 12.09 -9.17
C ASP A 408 14.91 11.24 -8.01
N ILE A 409 13.68 10.75 -8.17
CA ILE A 409 12.99 9.89 -7.22
C ILE A 409 12.33 8.73 -7.97
N VAL A 410 12.54 7.50 -7.51
CA VAL A 410 11.76 6.35 -7.96
C VAL A 410 10.82 5.93 -6.85
N VAL A 411 9.56 5.65 -7.19
CA VAL A 411 8.56 5.14 -6.25
C VAL A 411 8.07 3.76 -6.69
N SER A 412 7.68 2.93 -5.74
CA SER A 412 7.08 1.62 -6.04
C SER A 412 6.06 1.20 -5.00
N SER A 413 5.00 0.53 -5.43
CA SER A 413 4.09 -0.18 -4.55
C SER A 413 4.60 -1.59 -4.27
N LEU A 414 5.16 -1.79 -3.08
CA LEU A 414 5.61 -3.09 -2.60
C LEU A 414 4.44 -4.07 -2.36
N THR A 415 3.20 -3.56 -2.23
CA THR A 415 1.95 -4.34 -2.17
C THR A 415 1.78 -5.32 -3.34
N LYS A 416 2.39 -5.02 -4.49
CA LYS A 416 2.21 -5.75 -5.75
C LYS A 416 3.19 -6.92 -5.84
N ILE A 417 3.89 -7.03 -6.96
CA ILE A 417 4.79 -8.14 -7.27
C ILE A 417 5.90 -8.33 -6.23
N PHE A 418 6.35 -7.27 -5.57
CA PHE A 418 7.37 -7.39 -4.53
C PHE A 418 6.88 -8.27 -3.37
N SER A 419 5.67 -8.06 -2.87
CA SER A 419 5.03 -8.95 -1.89
C SER A 419 4.46 -10.22 -2.53
N GLY A 420 3.65 -10.11 -3.58
CA GLY A 420 3.06 -11.26 -4.28
C GLY A 420 1.89 -11.96 -3.54
N ASP A 421 1.92 -12.01 -2.22
CA ASP A 421 0.94 -12.79 -1.43
C ASP A 421 -0.42 -12.11 -1.23
N SER A 422 -0.56 -10.84 -1.62
CA SER A 422 -1.81 -10.08 -1.44
C SER A 422 -2.33 -10.02 0.01
N ASN A 423 -1.43 -10.07 1.00
CA ASN A 423 -1.78 -10.05 2.44
C ASN A 423 -1.14 -8.88 3.21
N VAL A 424 -0.38 -8.01 2.54
CA VAL A 424 0.31 -6.87 3.15
C VAL A 424 0.48 -5.75 2.15
N MET A 425 0.30 -4.52 2.61
CA MET A 425 0.60 -3.33 1.82
C MET A 425 2.00 -2.81 2.14
N GLY A 426 2.61 -2.16 1.15
CA GLY A 426 3.83 -1.40 1.34
C GLY A 426 4.12 -0.51 0.15
N GLY A 427 5.02 0.44 0.35
CA GLY A 427 5.58 1.30 -0.67
C GLY A 427 7.02 1.65 -0.35
N CYS A 428 7.76 2.09 -1.37
CA CYS A 428 9.08 2.65 -1.17
C CYS A 428 9.31 3.88 -2.04
N THR A 429 10.20 4.73 -1.56
CA THR A 429 10.86 5.79 -2.31
C THR A 429 12.35 5.50 -2.35
N VAL A 430 12.95 5.58 -3.54
CA VAL A 430 14.39 5.49 -3.76
C VAL A 430 14.86 6.87 -4.25
N LEU A 431 15.81 7.46 -3.54
CA LEU A 431 16.45 8.71 -3.95
C LEU A 431 17.64 8.39 -4.85
N ASN A 432 17.77 9.07 -5.99
CA ASN A 432 18.93 8.89 -6.85
C ASN A 432 20.12 9.70 -6.31
N PRO A 433 21.21 9.08 -5.82
CA PRO A 433 22.38 9.80 -5.30
C PRO A 433 23.16 10.59 -6.35
N GLU A 434 23.00 10.24 -7.63
CA GLU A 434 23.58 10.97 -8.76
C GLU A 434 22.67 12.10 -9.27
N GLY A 435 21.42 12.16 -8.78
CA GLY A 435 20.43 13.17 -9.16
C GLY A 435 20.82 14.58 -8.73
N LYS A 436 20.52 15.57 -9.58
CA LYS A 436 20.81 17.00 -9.33
C LYS A 436 20.24 17.49 -8.00
N HIS A 437 19.05 17.02 -7.64
CA HIS A 437 18.33 17.45 -6.44
C HIS A 437 18.61 16.57 -5.20
N TYR A 438 19.49 15.57 -5.28
CA TYR A 438 19.67 14.56 -4.23
C TYR A 438 19.93 15.14 -2.84
N ARG A 439 20.94 16.01 -2.71
CA ARG A 439 21.36 16.53 -1.39
C ARG A 439 20.25 17.29 -0.67
N VAL A 440 19.49 18.09 -1.42
CA VAL A 440 18.37 18.87 -0.84
C VAL A 440 17.20 17.94 -0.52
N LEU A 441 16.89 16.99 -1.39
CA LEU A 441 15.82 16.02 -1.17
C LEU A 441 16.11 15.14 0.04
N LYS A 442 17.31 14.55 0.14
CA LYS A 442 17.69 13.68 1.27
C LYS A 442 17.57 14.42 2.60
N LYS A 443 18.10 15.64 2.67
CA LYS A 443 17.95 16.52 3.85
C LYS A 443 16.48 16.78 4.20
N VAL A 444 15.65 17.14 3.22
CA VAL A 444 14.22 17.42 3.44
C VAL A 444 13.46 16.17 3.90
N PHE A 445 13.78 15.00 3.34
CA PHE A 445 13.21 13.75 3.81
C PHE A 445 13.59 13.48 5.26
N GLU A 446 14.88 13.53 5.61
CA GLU A 446 15.39 13.24 6.95
C GLU A 446 14.87 14.22 8.02
N GLU A 447 14.78 15.51 7.68
CA GLU A 447 14.49 16.56 8.67
C GLU A 447 13.00 16.94 8.77
N GLN A 448 12.20 16.74 7.71
CA GLN A 448 10.87 17.35 7.61
C GLN A 448 9.75 16.41 7.18
N ILE A 449 10.03 15.41 6.33
CA ILE A 449 8.98 14.65 5.63
C ILE A 449 8.87 13.21 6.09
N TYR A 450 10.00 12.50 6.20
CA TYR A 450 10.00 11.07 6.47
C TYR A 450 9.64 10.77 7.92
N GLU A 451 8.67 9.89 8.10
CA GLU A 451 8.23 9.37 9.37
C GLU A 451 8.05 7.86 9.21
N ASP A 452 8.71 7.08 10.07
CA ASP A 452 8.65 5.61 10.02
C ASP A 452 7.31 5.10 10.56
N THR A 453 6.27 5.19 9.72
CA THR A 453 4.90 4.78 10.04
C THR A 453 4.59 3.34 9.63
N TYR A 454 5.56 2.64 9.03
CA TYR A 454 5.35 1.28 8.51
C TYR A 454 5.34 0.28 9.66
N TRP A 455 4.16 -0.31 9.90
CA TRP A 455 3.90 -1.19 11.03
C TRP A 455 4.81 -2.41 11.06
N VAL A 456 5.25 -2.79 12.26
CA VAL A 456 6.28 -3.82 12.47
C VAL A 456 5.87 -5.20 11.98
N GLU A 457 4.60 -5.61 12.17
CA GLU A 457 4.12 -6.88 11.63
C GLU A 457 4.03 -6.83 10.10
N ASP A 458 3.59 -5.70 9.53
CA ASP A 458 3.51 -5.56 8.07
C ASP A 458 4.92 -5.63 7.45
N ILE A 459 5.94 -5.08 8.11
CA ILE A 459 7.34 -5.23 7.70
C ILE A 459 7.80 -6.69 7.67
N LEU A 460 7.47 -7.49 8.68
CA LEU A 460 7.87 -8.90 8.73
C LEU A 460 7.20 -9.73 7.64
N PHE A 461 5.92 -9.49 7.38
CA PHE A 461 5.23 -10.12 6.25
C PHE A 461 5.84 -9.66 4.92
N MET A 462 6.11 -8.37 4.76
CA MET A 462 6.71 -7.82 3.54
C MET A 462 8.09 -8.42 3.28
N GLU A 463 8.92 -8.55 4.30
CA GLU A 463 10.23 -9.17 4.16
C GLU A 463 10.08 -10.63 3.75
N ARG A 464 9.27 -11.40 4.47
CA ARG A 464 9.06 -12.83 4.18
C ARG A 464 8.59 -13.05 2.75
N ASN A 465 7.59 -12.30 2.32
CA ASN A 465 6.97 -12.49 1.01
C ASN A 465 7.87 -11.99 -0.15
N SER A 466 8.87 -11.15 0.13
CA SER A 466 9.80 -10.61 -0.89
C SER A 466 11.06 -11.44 -1.10
N ARG A 467 11.24 -12.54 -0.35
CA ARG A 467 12.44 -13.39 -0.43
C ARG A 467 12.63 -14.03 -1.79
N ASP A 468 11.55 -14.45 -2.44
CA ASP A 468 11.53 -15.13 -3.74
C ASP A 468 11.13 -14.18 -4.89
N PHE A 469 11.14 -12.87 -4.65
CA PHE A 469 10.68 -11.86 -5.62
C PHE A 469 11.33 -12.01 -7.00
N SER A 470 12.65 -12.18 -7.05
CA SER A 470 13.39 -12.26 -8.31
C SER A 470 13.05 -13.51 -9.13
N SER A 471 12.91 -14.68 -8.47
CA SER A 471 12.54 -15.92 -9.16
C SER A 471 11.09 -15.89 -9.63
N ARG A 472 10.17 -15.31 -8.84
CA ARG A 472 8.77 -15.09 -9.23
C ARG A 472 8.63 -14.22 -10.48
N VAL A 473 9.36 -13.10 -10.55
CA VAL A 473 9.33 -12.22 -11.74
C VAL A 473 9.72 -12.95 -13.01
N LYS A 474 10.77 -13.80 -12.98
CA LYS A 474 11.21 -14.58 -14.14
C LYS A 474 10.11 -15.51 -14.67
N ARG A 475 9.46 -16.25 -13.78
CA ARG A 475 8.33 -17.14 -14.15
C ARG A 475 7.15 -16.35 -14.71
N ILE A 476 6.80 -15.24 -14.07
CA ILE A 476 5.70 -14.37 -14.49
C ILE A 476 5.96 -13.76 -15.86
N ASN A 477 7.18 -13.33 -16.16
CA ASN A 477 7.55 -12.84 -17.49
C ASN A 477 7.28 -13.92 -18.56
N ALA A 478 7.76 -15.14 -18.34
CA ALA A 478 7.58 -16.24 -19.28
C ALA A 478 6.09 -16.60 -19.47
N ASN A 479 5.33 -16.68 -18.37
CA ASN A 479 3.89 -16.95 -18.40
C ASN A 479 3.14 -15.86 -19.15
N ALA A 480 3.44 -14.57 -18.90
CA ALA A 480 2.77 -13.46 -19.55
C ALA A 480 3.00 -13.43 -21.06
N GLU A 481 4.23 -13.73 -21.51
CA GLU A 481 4.53 -13.85 -22.94
C GLU A 481 3.72 -14.97 -23.60
N ALA A 482 3.66 -16.15 -22.99
CA ALA A 482 2.88 -17.27 -23.51
C ALA A 482 1.38 -16.94 -23.65
N ILE A 483 0.82 -16.23 -22.67
CA ILE A 483 -0.58 -15.78 -22.72
C ILE A 483 -0.80 -14.70 -23.78
N CYS A 484 0.14 -13.76 -23.94
CA CYS A 484 0.05 -12.76 -25.00
C CYS A 484 0.05 -13.40 -26.39
N ASP A 485 0.83 -14.45 -26.61
CA ASP A 485 0.91 -15.15 -27.90
C ASP A 485 -0.42 -15.85 -28.25
N ILE A 486 -1.11 -16.42 -27.27
CA ILE A 486 -2.48 -16.95 -27.44
C ILE A 486 -3.46 -15.83 -27.79
N LEU A 487 -3.47 -14.73 -27.02
CA LEU A 487 -4.45 -13.66 -27.18
C LEU A 487 -4.27 -12.93 -28.51
N ARG A 488 -3.03 -12.60 -28.90
CA ARG A 488 -2.75 -11.83 -30.12
C ARG A 488 -3.09 -12.56 -31.42
N THR A 489 -3.09 -13.88 -31.40
CA THR A 489 -3.38 -14.70 -32.58
C THR A 489 -4.87 -15.02 -32.72
N HIS A 490 -5.68 -14.66 -31.72
CA HIS A 490 -7.10 -15.01 -31.68
C HIS A 490 -7.98 -14.01 -32.45
N PRO A 491 -8.90 -14.45 -33.33
CA PRO A 491 -9.69 -13.57 -34.20
C PRO A 491 -10.64 -12.62 -33.46
N LEU A 492 -11.05 -12.98 -32.24
CA LEU A 492 -11.92 -12.12 -31.41
C LEU A 492 -11.17 -10.98 -30.72
N VAL A 493 -9.83 -11.03 -30.66
CA VAL A 493 -9.01 -10.03 -29.97
C VAL A 493 -8.68 -8.91 -30.94
N LYS A 494 -9.03 -7.67 -30.56
CA LYS A 494 -8.72 -6.45 -31.32
C LYS A 494 -7.29 -6.00 -31.04
N THR A 495 -6.93 -5.92 -29.76
CA THR A 495 -5.62 -5.40 -29.32
C THR A 495 -5.20 -6.08 -28.03
N VAL A 496 -3.90 -6.40 -27.93
CA VAL A 496 -3.24 -6.75 -26.67
C VAL A 496 -2.21 -5.67 -26.37
N TYR A 497 -2.36 -5.03 -25.21
CA TYR A 497 -1.40 -4.11 -24.65
C TYR A 497 -0.42 -4.88 -23.76
N TYR A 498 0.83 -4.91 -24.19
CA TYR A 498 1.96 -5.52 -23.48
C TYR A 498 3.25 -4.83 -23.93
N PRO A 499 4.23 -4.52 -23.06
CA PRO A 499 5.37 -3.68 -23.43
C PRO A 499 6.14 -4.19 -24.66
N LYS A 500 6.27 -5.51 -24.83
CA LYS A 500 6.92 -6.15 -25.99
C LYS A 500 6.24 -5.84 -27.34
N TYR A 501 4.96 -5.51 -27.33
CA TYR A 501 4.13 -5.29 -28.51
C TYR A 501 3.56 -3.87 -28.60
N ASN A 502 3.86 -3.01 -27.62
CA ASN A 502 3.45 -1.63 -27.60
C ASN A 502 4.29 -0.80 -28.60
N PRO A 503 3.71 0.20 -29.30
CA PRO A 503 4.49 1.12 -30.15
C PRO A 503 5.66 1.81 -29.43
N SER A 504 5.52 2.06 -28.13
CA SER A 504 6.57 2.64 -27.27
C SER A 504 7.63 1.63 -26.80
N ARG A 505 7.64 0.40 -27.33
CA ARG A 505 8.65 -0.63 -27.02
C ARG A 505 10.09 -0.12 -27.05
N PRO A 506 10.55 0.72 -28.01
CA PRO A 506 11.92 1.23 -28.01
C PRO A 506 12.29 1.95 -26.70
N ASN A 507 11.34 2.64 -26.07
CA ASN A 507 11.54 3.30 -24.77
C ASN A 507 11.69 2.26 -23.65
N TYR A 508 10.88 1.19 -23.66
CA TYR A 508 11.00 0.07 -22.72
C TYR A 508 12.37 -0.61 -22.83
N GLU A 509 12.78 -0.97 -24.04
CA GLU A 509 14.06 -1.65 -24.29
C GLU A 509 15.25 -0.80 -23.87
N ALA A 510 15.15 0.53 -23.96
CA ALA A 510 16.19 1.44 -23.49
C ALA A 510 16.42 1.41 -21.97
N CYS A 511 15.43 0.94 -21.20
CA CYS A 511 15.50 0.82 -19.74
C CYS A 511 15.49 -0.64 -19.27
N ARG A 512 15.28 -1.63 -20.17
CA ARG A 512 15.19 -3.05 -19.82
C ARG A 512 16.57 -3.57 -19.40
N LEU A 513 16.59 -4.32 -18.30
CA LEU A 513 17.79 -5.03 -17.84
C LEU A 513 18.16 -6.14 -18.83
N PRO A 514 19.45 -6.51 -18.96
CA PRO A 514 19.87 -7.58 -19.88
C PRO A 514 19.07 -8.89 -19.71
N ASP A 515 18.85 -9.31 -18.46
CA ASP A 515 18.06 -10.49 -18.10
C ASP A 515 16.59 -10.18 -17.73
N GLY A 516 16.17 -8.93 -17.91
CA GLY A 516 14.81 -8.47 -17.59
C GLY A 516 13.79 -8.90 -18.64
N GLY A 517 12.57 -9.25 -18.22
CA GLY A 517 11.45 -9.51 -19.13
C GLY A 517 10.59 -8.27 -19.39
N TYR A 518 9.35 -8.46 -19.85
CA TYR A 518 8.40 -7.37 -20.13
C TYR A 518 7.29 -7.23 -19.07
N GLY A 519 7.43 -7.92 -17.93
CA GLY A 519 6.48 -7.87 -16.81
C GLY A 519 5.32 -8.85 -16.94
N GLY A 520 4.51 -8.89 -15.88
CA GLY A 520 3.36 -9.80 -15.74
C GLY A 520 1.99 -9.19 -16.03
N LEU A 521 1.92 -7.89 -16.32
CA LEU A 521 0.67 -7.20 -16.58
C LEU A 521 0.44 -7.12 -18.09
N LEU A 522 -0.77 -7.45 -18.54
CA LEU A 522 -1.23 -7.24 -19.90
C LEU A 522 -2.69 -6.76 -19.88
N SER A 523 -3.10 -6.09 -20.93
CA SER A 523 -4.49 -5.72 -21.13
C SER A 523 -4.97 -6.18 -22.50
N VAL A 524 -6.21 -6.65 -22.59
CA VAL A 524 -6.81 -7.14 -23.85
C VAL A 524 -8.12 -6.43 -24.12
N VAL A 525 -8.30 -6.04 -25.39
CA VAL A 525 -9.53 -5.48 -25.93
C VAL A 525 -10.04 -6.40 -27.03
N PHE A 526 -11.32 -6.72 -26.98
CA PHE A 526 -11.99 -7.59 -27.94
C PHE A 526 -12.63 -6.76 -29.06
N THR A 527 -12.93 -7.40 -30.19
CA THR A 527 -13.60 -6.74 -31.32
C THR A 527 -15.01 -6.25 -30.97
N HIS A 528 -15.66 -6.88 -29.98
CA HIS A 528 -16.98 -6.51 -29.48
C HIS A 528 -17.06 -6.62 -27.95
N PRO A 529 -17.83 -5.76 -27.26
CA PRO A 529 -17.99 -5.78 -25.81
C PRO A 529 -18.46 -7.12 -25.24
N GLN A 530 -19.37 -7.82 -25.94
CA GLN A 530 -19.94 -9.08 -25.50
C GLN A 530 -18.88 -10.16 -25.35
N TYR A 531 -17.88 -10.20 -26.25
CA TYR A 531 -16.76 -11.14 -26.14
C TYR A 531 -15.92 -10.88 -24.90
N ALA A 532 -15.68 -9.61 -24.54
CA ALA A 532 -14.94 -9.25 -23.32
C ALA A 532 -15.69 -9.72 -22.06
N GLN A 533 -17.01 -9.50 -22.01
CA GLN A 533 -17.86 -9.92 -20.88
C GLN A 533 -17.85 -11.44 -20.73
N VAL A 534 -18.04 -12.18 -21.82
CA VAL A 534 -18.09 -13.64 -21.83
C VAL A 534 -16.72 -14.23 -21.49
N PHE A 535 -15.64 -13.71 -22.08
CA PHE A 535 -14.28 -14.09 -21.78
C PHE A 535 -13.98 -13.90 -20.29
N TYR A 536 -14.25 -12.71 -19.74
CA TYR A 536 -14.00 -12.42 -18.33
C TYR A 536 -14.77 -13.35 -17.40
N ASN A 537 -16.06 -13.56 -17.65
CA ASN A 537 -16.90 -14.42 -16.81
C ASN A 537 -16.41 -15.89 -16.84
N ASN A 538 -15.86 -16.37 -17.96
CA ASN A 538 -15.40 -17.75 -18.14
C ASN A 538 -13.91 -17.97 -17.87
N LEU A 539 -13.13 -16.92 -17.65
CA LEU A 539 -11.72 -17.05 -17.23
C LEU A 539 -11.66 -17.46 -15.76
N ASP A 540 -11.30 -18.71 -15.49
CA ASP A 540 -11.30 -19.30 -14.15
C ASP A 540 -10.02 -18.95 -13.36
N THR A 541 -9.87 -17.66 -13.07
CA THR A 541 -8.76 -17.07 -12.30
C THR A 541 -9.32 -16.24 -11.14
N ALA A 542 -8.47 -15.76 -10.24
CA ALA A 542 -8.88 -14.77 -9.26
C ALA A 542 -9.34 -13.48 -9.97
N LYS A 543 -10.33 -12.78 -9.39
CA LYS A 543 -10.99 -11.63 -10.02
C LYS A 543 -11.20 -10.51 -9.02
N GLY A 544 -10.49 -9.39 -9.16
CA GLY A 544 -10.54 -8.30 -8.20
C GLY A 544 -9.70 -7.09 -8.60
N PRO A 545 -9.63 -6.05 -7.75
CA PRO A 545 -9.01 -4.75 -8.12
C PRO A 545 -7.47 -4.74 -8.16
N SER A 546 -6.79 -5.74 -7.56
CA SER A 546 -5.33 -5.71 -7.38
C SER A 546 -4.55 -6.23 -8.62
N LEU A 547 -3.24 -6.39 -8.49
CA LEU A 547 -2.31 -6.95 -9.48
C LEU A 547 -0.99 -7.37 -8.79
N GLY A 548 -0.12 -8.04 -9.54
CA GLY A 548 1.21 -8.46 -9.08
C GLY A 548 1.15 -9.52 -7.99
N SER A 549 0.19 -10.44 -8.07
CA SER A 549 0.05 -11.55 -7.13
C SER A 549 0.80 -12.81 -7.57
N ASN A 550 1.00 -13.75 -6.65
CA ASN A 550 1.58 -15.07 -6.93
C ASN A 550 0.66 -15.96 -7.79
N PHE A 551 -0.59 -15.53 -7.98
CA PHE A 551 -1.60 -16.17 -8.80
C PHE A 551 -2.17 -15.15 -9.79
N THR A 552 -2.75 -15.64 -10.87
CA THR A 552 -3.33 -14.82 -11.93
C THR A 552 -4.61 -14.14 -11.45
N LEU A 553 -4.67 -12.83 -11.68
CA LEU A 553 -5.78 -11.97 -11.27
C LEU A 553 -6.25 -11.12 -12.46
N CYS A 554 -7.57 -11.08 -12.71
CA CYS A 554 -8.15 -10.27 -13.78
C CYS A 554 -9.25 -9.31 -13.31
N SER A 555 -9.43 -8.22 -14.06
CA SER A 555 -10.47 -7.21 -13.79
C SER A 555 -10.90 -6.49 -15.07
N PRO A 556 -12.18 -6.10 -15.22
CA PRO A 556 -12.59 -5.09 -16.18
C PRO A 556 -12.12 -3.71 -15.68
N TYR A 557 -10.84 -3.40 -15.92
CA TYR A 557 -10.13 -2.33 -15.22
C TYR A 557 -10.83 -0.98 -15.29
N VAL A 558 -11.32 -0.61 -16.47
CA VAL A 558 -11.89 0.73 -16.71
C VAL A 558 -13.24 0.86 -16.01
N LEU A 559 -14.05 -0.20 -15.98
CA LEU A 559 -15.27 -0.22 -15.18
C LEU A 559 -14.96 -0.13 -13.69
N LEU A 560 -13.95 -0.85 -13.20
CA LEU A 560 -13.64 -0.87 -11.78
C LEU A 560 -12.91 0.41 -11.28
N ALA A 561 -12.15 1.10 -12.14
CA ALA A 561 -11.34 2.25 -11.73
C ALA A 561 -11.91 3.60 -12.21
N HIS A 562 -12.71 3.60 -13.27
CA HIS A 562 -13.17 4.81 -13.97
C HIS A 562 -14.65 4.73 -14.36
N TYR A 563 -15.49 4.00 -13.59
CA TYR A 563 -16.91 3.82 -13.89
C TYR A 563 -17.66 5.12 -14.18
N LYS A 564 -17.34 6.17 -13.41
CA LYS A 564 -17.96 7.50 -13.52
C LYS A 564 -17.22 8.43 -14.51
N GLU A 565 -16.17 7.94 -15.14
CA GLU A 565 -15.23 8.71 -15.97
C GLU A 565 -14.95 8.02 -17.32
N LEU A 566 -15.87 7.14 -17.80
CA LEU A 566 -15.65 6.35 -19.01
C LEU A 566 -15.37 7.21 -20.25
N ASP A 567 -16.14 8.28 -20.45
CA ASP A 567 -15.93 9.20 -21.58
C ASP A 567 -14.58 9.92 -21.50
N TRP A 568 -14.14 10.28 -20.29
CA TRP A 568 -12.84 10.89 -20.06
C TRP A 568 -11.70 9.89 -20.31
N ALA A 569 -11.83 8.65 -19.84
CA ALA A 569 -10.85 7.60 -20.09
C ALA A 569 -10.73 7.28 -21.59
N ALA A 570 -11.86 7.26 -22.31
CA ALA A 570 -11.90 7.01 -23.75
C ALA A 570 -11.13 8.07 -24.55
N GLN A 571 -11.06 9.33 -24.08
CA GLN A 571 -10.26 10.39 -24.73
C GLN A 571 -8.77 10.04 -24.79
N TYR A 572 -8.26 9.25 -23.84
CA TYR A 572 -6.88 8.79 -23.80
C TYR A 572 -6.67 7.40 -24.43
N GLY A 573 -7.68 6.88 -25.13
CA GLY A 573 -7.61 5.56 -25.77
C GLY A 573 -7.83 4.38 -24.81
N VAL A 574 -8.34 4.63 -23.61
CA VAL A 574 -8.61 3.60 -22.60
C VAL A 574 -10.03 3.06 -22.81
N ASP A 575 -10.12 1.89 -23.46
CA ASP A 575 -11.40 1.25 -23.83
C ASP A 575 -12.18 0.76 -22.60
N ALA A 576 -13.45 1.16 -22.47
CA ALA A 576 -14.32 0.77 -21.35
C ALA A 576 -14.43 -0.76 -21.15
N ASN A 577 -14.25 -1.55 -22.21
CA ASN A 577 -14.35 -3.00 -22.20
C ASN A 577 -12.99 -3.72 -22.06
N LEU A 578 -11.93 -2.98 -21.73
CA LEU A 578 -10.60 -3.53 -21.52
C LEU A 578 -10.58 -4.49 -20.32
N VAL A 579 -10.11 -5.72 -20.57
CA VAL A 579 -9.83 -6.69 -19.51
C VAL A 579 -8.35 -6.64 -19.19
N ARG A 580 -8.01 -6.28 -17.95
CA ARG A 580 -6.64 -6.29 -17.44
C ARG A 580 -6.37 -7.63 -16.78
N VAL A 581 -5.23 -8.22 -17.09
CA VAL A 581 -4.75 -9.50 -16.55
C VAL A 581 -3.38 -9.28 -15.93
N SER A 582 -3.28 -9.60 -14.64
CA SER A 582 -2.02 -9.76 -13.93
C SER A 582 -1.70 -11.25 -13.86
N VAL A 583 -0.73 -11.70 -14.66
CA VAL A 583 -0.32 -13.11 -14.74
C VAL A 583 0.49 -13.50 -13.51
N GLY A 584 0.21 -14.69 -12.96
CA GLY A 584 0.85 -15.26 -11.77
C GLY A 584 1.79 -16.42 -12.08
N LEU A 585 2.00 -17.26 -11.06
CA LEU A 585 2.98 -18.36 -11.05
C LEU A 585 2.40 -19.72 -11.43
N GLU A 586 1.13 -19.78 -11.86
CA GLU A 586 0.51 -21.03 -12.28
C GLU A 586 1.35 -21.76 -13.35
N GLU A 587 1.16 -23.08 -13.46
CA GLU A 587 1.83 -23.86 -14.50
C GLU A 587 1.43 -23.35 -15.89
N PRO A 588 2.39 -23.19 -16.83
CA PRO A 588 2.13 -22.50 -18.09
C PRO A 588 1.06 -23.23 -18.91
N GLU A 589 1.06 -24.56 -18.90
CA GLU A 589 0.08 -25.36 -19.63
C GLU A 589 -1.33 -25.19 -19.05
N GLU A 590 -1.45 -25.12 -17.72
CA GLU A 590 -2.72 -24.85 -17.04
C GLU A 590 -3.23 -23.46 -17.38
N LEU A 591 -2.37 -22.45 -17.28
CA LEU A 591 -2.72 -21.07 -17.58
C LEU A 591 -3.16 -20.93 -19.05
N GLN A 592 -2.40 -21.49 -19.99
CA GLN A 592 -2.78 -21.50 -21.40
C GLN A 592 -4.12 -22.20 -21.64
N HIS A 593 -4.39 -23.31 -20.94
CA HIS A 593 -5.67 -24.02 -21.02
C HIS A 593 -6.83 -23.15 -20.53
N LEU A 594 -6.67 -22.43 -19.40
CA LEU A 594 -7.68 -21.51 -18.87
C LEU A 594 -8.04 -20.41 -19.87
N PHE A 595 -7.03 -19.79 -20.49
CA PHE A 595 -7.24 -18.74 -21.49
C PHE A 595 -7.93 -19.27 -22.75
N LYS A 596 -7.50 -20.42 -23.28
CA LYS A 596 -8.13 -21.06 -24.45
C LYS A 596 -9.59 -21.42 -24.17
N LYS A 597 -9.90 -21.94 -22.97
CA LYS A 597 -11.26 -22.25 -22.56
C LYS A 597 -12.15 -21.00 -22.51
N ALA A 598 -11.65 -19.91 -21.93
CA ALA A 598 -12.37 -18.64 -21.87
C ALA A 598 -12.61 -18.03 -23.26
N LEU A 599 -11.63 -18.14 -24.16
CA LEU A 599 -11.76 -17.69 -25.55
C LEU A 599 -12.80 -18.53 -26.33
N ALA A 600 -12.77 -19.85 -26.19
CA ALA A 600 -13.77 -20.73 -26.82
C ALA A 600 -15.19 -20.43 -26.34
N ALA A 601 -15.37 -20.09 -25.06
CA ALA A 601 -16.66 -19.62 -24.56
C ALA A 601 -17.11 -18.32 -25.25
N ALA A 602 -16.20 -17.37 -25.44
CA ALA A 602 -16.49 -16.12 -26.16
C ALA A 602 -16.84 -16.37 -27.65
N GLU A 603 -16.18 -17.31 -28.32
CA GLU A 603 -16.48 -17.69 -29.71
C GLU A 603 -17.86 -18.33 -29.89
N SER A 604 -18.37 -19.00 -28.86
CA SER A 604 -19.69 -19.64 -28.92
C SER A 604 -20.86 -18.65 -28.92
N VAL A 605 -20.60 -17.36 -28.70
CA VAL A 605 -21.63 -16.31 -28.67
C VAL A 605 -21.78 -15.68 -30.04
N THR A 606 -22.95 -15.86 -30.65
CA THR A 606 -23.32 -15.17 -31.89
C THR A 606 -23.65 -13.70 -31.59
N ILE A 607 -22.88 -12.78 -32.18
CA ILE A 607 -23.20 -11.36 -32.17
C ILE A 607 -24.04 -11.07 -33.42
N ALA A 608 -25.25 -10.54 -33.20
CA ALA A 608 -26.23 -10.22 -34.24
C ALA A 608 -25.90 -8.93 -34.99
#